data_AF-A0A364GNU3-F1
#
_entry.id   AF-A0A364GNU3-F1
#
_cell.length_a   1.000
_cell.length_b   1.000
_cell.length_c   1.000
_cell.angle_alpha   90.00
_cell.angle_beta   90.00
_cell.angle_gamma   90.00
#
_symmetry.space_group_name_H-M   'P 1'
#
loop_
_entity.id
_entity.type
_entity.pdbx_description
1 polymer ?
#
loop_
_entity_poly.entity_id
_entity_poly.type
_entity_poly.pdbx_seq_one_letter_code
_entity_poly.pdbx_strand_id
1 'polypeptide(L)'
;MNNQRHRNMHVGRIAALAAIVWMLASPVVASAQNVDEPHASDIERSAREWLAMQRDNRVAAPAQPVLGDVASLVYQRYLDSFKNKIPDTMNSQLGSAGGMSGGGQAAQ
;
A
#
# COMPACT_ATOMS: atom_id res chain seq x y z
N MET A 1 21.58 48.05 63.93
CA MET A 1 20.69 47.46 62.90
C MET A 1 21.07 47.95 61.51
N ASN A 2 21.96 47.28 60.75
CA ASN A 2 22.19 47.63 59.34
C ASN A 2 22.62 46.47 58.39
N ASN A 3 22.58 45.20 58.81
CA ASN A 3 23.15 44.10 58.02
C ASN A 3 22.20 43.42 57.01
N GLN A 4 20.95 43.91 56.86
CA GLN A 4 19.95 43.30 55.97
C GLN A 4 19.95 43.85 54.55
N ARG A 5 20.53 45.04 54.30
CA ARG A 5 20.47 45.68 52.97
C ARG A 5 21.48 45.13 51.94
N HIS A 6 22.60 44.56 52.38
CA HIS A 6 23.61 44.01 51.46
C HIS A 6 23.21 42.65 50.88
N ARG A 7 22.52 41.80 51.65
CA ARG A 7 22.14 40.44 51.23
C ARG A 7 21.17 40.44 50.04
N ASN A 8 20.22 41.36 50.02
CA ASN A 8 19.22 41.42 48.94
C ASN A 8 19.80 41.89 47.60
N MET A 9 20.91 42.66 47.63
CA MET A 9 21.58 43.15 46.42
C MET A 9 22.37 42.05 45.70
N HIS A 10 22.95 41.10 46.45
CA HIS A 10 23.68 39.98 45.86
C HIS A 10 22.74 38.92 45.27
N VAL A 11 21.58 38.67 45.90
CA VAL A 11 20.58 37.71 45.40
C VAL A 11 19.95 38.20 44.08
N GLY A 12 19.65 39.50 43.96
CA GLY A 12 19.09 40.06 42.72
C GLY A 12 20.06 40.02 41.53
N ARG A 13 21.37 40.22 41.77
CA ARG A 13 22.40 40.19 40.73
C ARG A 13 22.69 38.77 40.21
N ILE A 14 22.64 37.76 41.08
CA ILE A 14 22.82 36.36 40.66
C ILE A 14 21.60 35.86 39.86
N ALA A 15 20.38 36.27 40.24
CA ALA A 15 19.17 35.94 39.50
C ALA A 15 19.12 36.56 38.10
N ALA A 16 19.62 37.80 37.93
CA ALA A 16 19.64 38.48 36.64
C ALA A 16 20.64 37.86 35.63
N LEU A 17 21.76 37.29 36.09
CA LEU A 17 22.75 36.64 35.21
C LEU A 17 22.29 35.26 34.74
N ALA A 18 21.52 34.52 35.57
CA ALA A 18 20.98 33.22 35.19
C ALA A 18 19.93 33.31 34.06
N ALA A 19 19.15 34.41 34.00
CA ALA A 19 18.13 34.62 32.97
C ALA A 19 18.72 34.93 31.57
N ILE A 20 19.91 35.55 31.51
CA ILE A 20 20.56 35.91 30.24
C ILE A 20 21.21 34.68 29.57
N VAL A 21 21.68 33.70 30.36
CA VAL A 21 22.29 32.47 29.84
C VAL A 21 21.27 31.53 29.19
N TRP A 22 19.99 31.62 29.57
CA TRP A 22 18.94 30.74 29.03
C TRP A 22 18.38 31.16 27.66
N MET A 23 18.65 32.39 27.19
CA MET A 23 18.15 32.87 25.89
C MET A 23 19.07 32.58 24.69
N LEU A 24 20.28 32.07 24.89
CA LEU A 24 21.23 31.78 23.81
C LEU A 24 21.31 30.31 23.39
N ALA A 25 20.50 29.43 24.03
CA ALA A 25 20.49 28.00 23.77
C ALA A 25 19.13 27.54 23.21
N SER A 26 18.61 28.24 22.20
CA SER A 26 17.58 27.67 21.34
C SER A 26 18.28 26.96 20.18
N PRO A 27 18.26 25.62 20.07
CA PRO A 27 18.61 24.98 18.82
C PRO A 27 17.58 25.44 17.79
N VAL A 28 18.03 26.11 16.73
CA VAL A 28 17.21 26.28 15.54
C VAL A 28 17.05 24.87 14.97
N VAL A 29 15.95 24.20 15.32
CA VAL A 29 15.55 22.99 14.61
C VAL A 29 15.00 23.51 13.30
N ALA A 30 15.85 23.53 12.28
CA ALA A 30 15.40 23.63 10.90
C ALA A 30 14.60 22.35 10.62
N SER A 31 13.30 22.40 10.87
CA SER A 31 12.39 21.46 10.25
C SER A 31 12.51 21.73 8.76
N ALA A 32 13.29 20.89 8.06
CA ALA A 32 13.14 20.72 6.64
C ALA A 32 11.68 20.27 6.45
N GLN A 33 10.82 21.25 6.23
CA GLN A 33 9.54 21.10 5.57
C GLN A 33 9.90 20.34 4.29
N ASN A 34 9.65 19.03 4.31
CA ASN A 34 9.58 18.24 3.10
C ASN A 34 8.50 18.94 2.29
N VAL A 35 8.96 19.81 1.38
CA VAL A 35 8.16 20.30 0.29
C VAL A 35 7.58 19.04 -0.32
N ASP A 36 6.27 18.93 -0.26
CA ASP A 36 5.50 17.85 -0.85
C ASP A 36 5.93 17.78 -2.32
N GLU A 37 6.92 16.92 -2.61
CA GLU A 37 7.25 16.59 -3.98
C GLU A 37 5.96 16.07 -4.60
N PRO A 38 5.64 16.43 -5.86
CA PRO A 38 4.51 15.86 -6.56
C PRO A 38 4.62 14.34 -6.40
N HIS A 39 3.75 13.74 -5.59
CA HIS A 39 3.82 12.31 -5.32
C HIS A 39 3.72 11.62 -6.67
N ALA A 40 4.85 11.06 -7.12
CA ALA A 40 4.87 10.22 -8.30
C ALA A 40 3.80 9.16 -8.08
N SER A 41 2.85 9.06 -9.01
CA SER A 41 1.66 8.25 -8.83
C SER A 41 2.02 6.84 -8.35
N ASP A 42 1.49 6.42 -7.20
CA ASP A 42 1.74 5.09 -6.63
C ASP A 42 1.21 3.94 -7.50
N ILE A 43 0.58 4.23 -8.64
CA ILE A 43 0.06 3.26 -9.59
C ILE A 43 1.15 2.29 -10.05
N GLU A 44 2.34 2.77 -10.43
CA GLU A 44 3.39 1.87 -10.92
C GLU A 44 3.89 0.94 -9.81
N ARG A 45 4.17 1.51 -8.63
CA ARG A 45 4.65 0.76 -7.47
C ARG A 45 3.62 -0.27 -7.03
N SER A 46 2.38 0.17 -6.82
CA SER A 46 1.29 -0.72 -6.43
C SER A 46 1.02 -1.79 -7.49
N ALA A 47 1.04 -1.47 -8.78
CA ALA A 47 0.89 -2.47 -9.83
C ALA A 47 2.00 -3.52 -9.81
N ARG A 48 3.27 -3.11 -9.63
CA ARG A 48 4.41 -4.04 -9.50
C ARG A 48 4.27 -4.93 -8.27
N GLU A 49 3.83 -4.39 -7.14
CA GLU A 49 3.59 -5.13 -5.91
C GLU A 49 2.46 -6.15 -6.06
N TRP A 50 1.35 -5.76 -6.69
CA TRP A 50 0.24 -6.66 -6.99
C TRP A 50 0.65 -7.82 -7.91
N LEU A 51 1.40 -7.54 -8.97
CA LEU A 51 1.93 -8.58 -9.86
C LEU A 51 2.92 -9.51 -9.14
N ALA A 52 3.77 -8.97 -8.27
CA ALA A 52 4.66 -9.78 -7.45
C ALA A 52 3.87 -10.68 -6.48
N MET A 53 2.81 -10.17 -5.85
CA MET A 53 1.94 -10.94 -4.96
C MET A 53 1.22 -12.09 -5.71
N GLN A 54 0.73 -11.85 -6.93
CA GLN A 54 0.13 -12.89 -7.77
C GLN A 54 1.14 -13.94 -8.20
N ARG A 55 2.31 -13.52 -8.72
CA ARG A 55 3.38 -14.43 -9.17
C ARG A 55 3.87 -15.32 -8.04
N ASP A 56 4.13 -14.72 -6.89
CA ASP A 56 4.67 -15.44 -5.73
C ASP A 56 3.58 -16.23 -4.99
N ASN A 57 2.31 -16.09 -5.39
CA ASN A 57 1.14 -16.73 -4.78
C ASN A 57 1.04 -16.46 -3.25
N ARG A 58 1.63 -15.35 -2.76
CA ARG A 58 1.81 -15.08 -1.32
C ARG A 58 0.50 -14.91 -0.55
N VAL A 59 -0.53 -14.46 -1.25
CA VAL A 59 -1.85 -14.16 -0.69
C VAL A 59 -2.91 -15.21 -1.04
N ALA A 60 -2.51 -16.31 -1.68
CA ALA A 60 -3.43 -17.39 -1.97
C ALA A 60 -3.77 -18.18 -0.70
N ALA A 61 -5.02 -18.65 -0.64
CA ALA A 61 -5.42 -19.58 0.38
C ALA A 61 -4.60 -20.89 0.27
N PRO A 62 -4.38 -21.60 1.39
CA PRO A 62 -3.78 -22.93 1.35
C PRO A 62 -4.54 -23.86 0.40
N ALA A 63 -3.81 -24.74 -0.28
CA ALA A 63 -4.43 -25.76 -1.11
C ALA A 63 -5.34 -26.66 -0.24
N GLN A 64 -6.61 -26.75 -0.62
CA GLN A 64 -7.57 -27.60 0.06
C GLN A 64 -7.56 -28.99 -0.59
N PRO A 65 -7.26 -30.08 0.16
CA PRO A 65 -7.26 -31.42 -0.40
C PRO A 65 -8.70 -31.85 -0.75
N VAL A 66 -8.87 -32.43 -1.92
CA VAL A 66 -10.10 -33.14 -2.27
C VAL A 66 -10.03 -34.54 -1.64
N LEU A 67 -11.06 -34.90 -0.86
CA LEU A 67 -11.15 -36.23 -0.27
C LEU A 67 -11.20 -37.31 -1.37
N GLY A 68 -10.55 -38.46 -1.16
CA GLY A 68 -10.34 -39.47 -2.22
C GLY A 68 -11.63 -39.94 -2.92
N ASP A 69 -12.72 -40.11 -2.17
CA ASP A 69 -14.02 -40.50 -2.72
C ASP A 69 -14.62 -39.39 -3.60
N VAL A 70 -14.48 -38.13 -3.18
CA VAL A 70 -14.93 -36.96 -3.94
C VAL A 70 -14.08 -36.80 -5.20
N ALA A 71 -12.78 -37.02 -5.13
CA ALA A 71 -11.88 -36.97 -6.28
C ALA A 71 -12.28 -38.02 -7.33
N SER A 72 -12.61 -39.23 -6.86
CA SER A 72 -13.06 -40.34 -7.71
C SER A 72 -14.38 -40.01 -8.40
N LEU A 73 -15.35 -39.46 -7.68
CA LEU A 73 -16.63 -39.03 -8.25
C LEU A 73 -16.48 -37.89 -9.27
N VAL A 74 -15.61 -36.91 -8.99
CA VAL A 74 -15.32 -35.81 -9.92
C VAL A 74 -14.70 -36.36 -11.21
N TYR A 75 -13.79 -37.33 -11.12
CA TYR A 75 -13.20 -37.96 -12.29
C TYR A 75 -14.22 -38.77 -13.10
N GLN A 76 -15.09 -39.53 -12.44
CA GLN A 76 -16.19 -40.22 -13.11
C GLN A 76 -17.11 -39.25 -13.84
N ARG A 77 -17.51 -38.15 -13.19
CA ARG A 77 -18.33 -37.10 -13.82
C ARG A 77 -17.63 -36.49 -15.03
N TYR A 78 -16.31 -36.27 -14.96
CA TYR A 78 -15.54 -35.82 -16.10
C TYR A 78 -15.62 -36.80 -17.28
N LEU A 79 -15.43 -38.10 -17.03
CA LEU A 79 -15.59 -39.13 -18.07
C LEU A 79 -17.01 -39.19 -18.63
N ASP A 80 -18.01 -39.08 -17.77
CA ASP A 80 -19.42 -39.09 -18.17
C ASP A 80 -19.80 -37.85 -18.99
N SER A 81 -19.12 -36.71 -18.80
CA SER A 81 -19.39 -35.49 -19.57
C SER A 81 -19.21 -35.70 -21.08
N PHE A 82 -18.25 -36.52 -21.49
CA PHE A 82 -18.00 -36.83 -22.91
C PHE A 82 -19.08 -37.71 -23.55
N LYS A 83 -19.91 -38.40 -22.75
CA LYS A 83 -21.04 -39.18 -23.27
C LYS A 83 -22.18 -38.28 -23.76
N ASN A 84 -22.18 -37.01 -23.34
CA ASN A 84 -23.18 -36.02 -23.73
C ASN A 84 -22.62 -35.15 -24.85
N LYS A 85 -23.31 -35.12 -26.00
CA LYS A 85 -22.98 -34.19 -27.09
C LYS A 85 -23.17 -32.74 -26.60
N ILE A 86 -22.28 -31.84 -27.03
CA ILE A 86 -22.49 -30.40 -26.87
C ILE A 86 -23.76 -30.03 -27.64
N PRO A 87 -24.77 -29.40 -27.01
CA PRO A 87 -25.98 -28.98 -27.71
C PRO A 87 -25.68 -28.04 -28.87
N ASP A 88 -26.41 -28.15 -29.97
CA ASP A 88 -26.23 -27.28 -31.16
C ASP A 88 -26.48 -25.79 -30.84
N THR A 89 -27.20 -25.49 -29.76
CA THR A 89 -27.45 -24.14 -29.26
C THR A 89 -26.25 -23.51 -28.55
N MET A 90 -25.26 -24.32 -28.13
CA MET A 90 -24.00 -23.82 -27.57
C MET A 90 -23.06 -23.45 -28.70
N ASN A 91 -23.13 -22.20 -29.17
CA ASN A 91 -22.17 -21.68 -30.13
C ASN A 91 -20.77 -21.64 -29.47
N SER A 92 -19.81 -22.38 -30.02
CA SER A 92 -18.44 -22.39 -29.50
C SER A 92 -17.85 -20.98 -29.58
N GLN A 93 -17.48 -20.40 -28.44
CA GLN A 93 -16.81 -19.09 -28.39
C GLN A 93 -15.49 -19.09 -29.18
N LEU A 94 -14.91 -20.26 -29.46
CA LEU A 94 -13.72 -20.39 -30.32
C LEU A 94 -14.00 -20.12 -31.81
N GLY A 95 -15.26 -20.15 -32.26
CA GLY A 95 -15.65 -19.80 -33.63
C GLY A 95 -16.15 -18.36 -33.79
N SER A 96 -16.39 -17.64 -32.69
CA SER A 96 -16.89 -16.26 -32.68
C SER A 96 -15.76 -15.23 -32.51
N ALA A 97 -14.56 -15.53 -33.00
CA ALA A 97 -13.51 -14.52 -33.21
C ALA A 97 -13.80 -13.73 -34.51
N GLY A 98 -14.93 -13.05 -34.53
CA GLY A 98 -15.38 -12.25 -35.66
C GLY A 98 -16.16 -11.06 -35.16
N GLY A 99 -15.47 -10.03 -34.69
CA GLY A 99 -16.10 -8.75 -34.32
C GLY A 99 -15.54 -8.11 -33.06
N MET A 100 -14.29 -7.69 -33.08
CA MET A 100 -13.90 -6.50 -32.31
C MET A 100 -13.82 -5.34 -33.30
N SER A 101 -14.97 -4.74 -33.61
CA SER A 101 -15.02 -3.43 -34.26
C SER A 101 -14.70 -2.38 -33.18
N GLY A 102 -13.41 -2.19 -32.91
CA GLY A 102 -12.92 -1.08 -32.11
C GLY A 102 -12.86 0.16 -32.99
N GLY A 103 -13.85 1.04 -32.84
CA GLY A 103 -13.89 2.35 -33.48
C GLY A 103 -12.72 3.21 -32.99
N GLY A 104 -11.66 3.29 -33.79
CA GLY A 104 -10.60 4.29 -33.68
C GLY A 104 -10.84 5.38 -34.71
N GLN A 105 -11.59 6.42 -34.32
CA GLN A 105 -11.60 7.69 -35.04
C GLN A 105 -10.23 8.34 -34.84
N ALA A 106 -9.36 8.21 -35.84
CA ALA A 106 -8.13 8.98 -35.89
C ALA A 106 -8.50 10.41 -36.28
N ALA A 107 -8.51 11.29 -35.29
CA ALA A 107 -8.41 12.73 -35.50
C ALA A 107 -6.92 13.08 -35.50
N GLN A 108 -6.34 13.37 -36.66
CA GLN A 108 -5.25 14.34 -36.89
C GLN A 108 -5.29 14.81 -38.35
#